data_AF-X1NW82-F1
#
_entry.id   AF-X1NW82-F1
#
_cell.length_a   1.000
_cell.length_b   1.000
_cell.length_c   1.000
_cell.angle_alpha   90.00
_cell.angle_beta   90.00
_cell.angle_gamma   90.00
#
_symmetry.space_group_name_H-M   'P 1'
#
loop_
_entity.id
_entity.type
_entity.pdbx_description
1 polymer ?
#
loop_
_entity_poly.entity_id
_entity_poly.type
_entity_poly.pdbx_seq_one_letter_code
_entity_poly.pdbx_strand_id
1 'polypeptide(L)'
;DELAKAITEAWIWLEREGMLAPKPRQGRDWVYVTRRGKKLLAHSDINKYIRSDLIPRKSLDPVLANKVYPLFIRGDYDTAVFQAFKEVEIRVREAASLPQDLFGVDLVRNAFNPENGKLTDMTSIKAEREAKSHLFAGALGLFKNPSSHRDVNWQDPGECAELIYLANHLLRLVKNVE
;
A
#
# COMPACT_ATOMS: atom_id res chain seq x y z
N ASP A 1 37.97 5.39 0.31
CA ASP A 1 38.42 5.41 -1.11
C ASP A 1 37.47 4.73 -2.06
N GLU A 2 37.14 3.45 -1.90
CA GLU A 2 36.27 2.72 -2.85
C GLU A 2 34.88 3.35 -3.06
N LEU A 3 34.24 3.86 -2.00
CA LEU A 3 32.98 4.59 -2.12
C LEU A 3 33.11 5.86 -2.98
N ALA A 4 34.19 6.63 -2.78
CA ALA A 4 34.42 7.86 -3.53
C ALA A 4 34.66 7.55 -5.01
N LYS A 5 35.43 6.51 -5.31
CA LYS A 5 35.65 6.02 -6.68
C LYS A 5 34.33 5.59 -7.34
N ALA A 6 33.52 4.79 -6.66
CA ALA A 6 32.23 4.34 -7.18
C ALA A 6 31.27 5.51 -7.48
N ILE A 7 31.24 6.53 -6.61
CA ILE A 7 30.45 7.75 -6.85
C ILE A 7 30.97 8.50 -8.08
N THR A 8 32.30 8.67 -8.19
CA THR A 8 32.91 9.35 -9.34
C THR A 8 32.65 8.61 -10.66
N GLU A 9 32.78 7.28 -10.67
CA GLU A 9 32.50 6.45 -11.85
C GLU A 9 31.04 6.56 -12.29
N ALA A 10 30.10 6.50 -11.33
CA ALA A 10 28.68 6.69 -11.60
C ALA A 10 28.39 8.10 -12.15
N TRP A 11 29.04 9.13 -11.61
CA TRP A 11 28.90 10.51 -12.05
C TRP A 11 29.37 10.71 -13.50
N ILE A 12 30.57 10.21 -13.83
CA ILE A 12 31.13 10.28 -15.18
C ILE A 12 30.23 9.56 -16.18
N TRP A 13 29.67 8.41 -15.78
CA TRP A 13 28.74 7.67 -16.62
C TRP A 13 27.46 8.48 -16.90
N LEU A 14 26.88 9.14 -15.90
CA LEU A 14 25.69 9.99 -16.07
C LEU A 14 25.92 11.18 -17.00
N GLU A 15 27.10 11.80 -16.94
CA GLU A 15 27.49 12.86 -17.88
C GLU A 15 27.69 12.32 -19.30
N ARG A 16 28.41 11.19 -19.45
CA ARG A 16 28.65 10.54 -20.75
C ARG A 16 27.35 10.16 -21.45
N GLU A 17 26.39 9.62 -20.71
CA GLU A 17 25.07 9.22 -21.24
C GLU A 17 24.13 10.42 -21.46
N GLY A 18 24.60 11.64 -21.20
CA GLY A 18 23.86 12.88 -21.39
C GLY A 18 22.69 13.04 -20.43
N MET A 19 22.72 12.39 -19.27
CA MET A 19 21.72 12.53 -18.21
C MET A 19 21.97 13.78 -17.36
N LEU A 20 23.26 14.15 -17.20
CA LEU A 20 23.72 15.40 -16.61
C LEU A 20 24.38 16.27 -17.68
N ALA A 21 24.28 17.59 -17.52
CA ALA A 21 25.02 18.56 -18.33
C ALA A 21 25.39 19.81 -17.52
N PRO A 22 26.49 20.50 -17.85
CA PRO A 22 26.86 21.76 -17.20
C PRO A 22 25.78 22.84 -17.40
N LYS A 23 25.48 23.61 -16.35
CA LYS A 23 24.58 24.75 -16.43
C LYS A 23 25.17 25.81 -17.37
N PRO A 24 24.38 26.35 -18.32
CA PRO A 24 24.84 27.44 -19.16
C PRO A 24 25.33 28.61 -18.31
N ARG A 25 26.49 29.19 -18.67
CA ARG A 25 27.10 30.35 -17.99
C ARG A 25 27.57 30.10 -16.54
N GLN A 26 27.68 28.85 -16.11
CA GLN A 26 28.33 28.47 -14.85
C GLN A 26 29.55 27.57 -15.12
N GLY A 27 30.40 27.39 -14.10
CA GLY A 27 31.50 26.43 -14.16
C GLY A 27 31.00 24.99 -14.33
N ARG A 28 31.88 24.09 -14.80
CA ARG A 28 31.54 22.67 -15.05
C ARG A 28 31.06 21.93 -13.79
N ASP A 29 31.43 22.42 -12.61
CA ASP A 29 31.04 21.85 -11.32
C ASP A 29 29.52 21.98 -11.05
N TRP A 30 28.85 22.90 -11.75
CA TRP A 30 27.42 23.13 -11.61
C TRP A 30 26.66 22.47 -12.74
N VAL A 31 26.06 21.31 -12.48
CA VAL A 31 25.30 20.52 -13.47
C VAL A 31 23.78 20.65 -13.28
N TYR A 32 23.02 20.26 -14.30
CA TYR A 32 21.57 20.06 -14.22
C TYR A 32 21.17 18.73 -14.87
N VAL A 33 20.03 18.16 -14.43
CA VAL A 33 19.45 16.95 -15.05
C VAL A 33 18.81 17.32 -16.39
N THR A 34 19.29 16.71 -17.46
CA THR A 34 18.84 17.01 -18.82
C THR A 34 17.41 16.50 -19.08
N ARG A 35 16.82 16.90 -20.21
CA ARG A 35 15.53 16.33 -20.67
C ARG A 35 15.57 14.81 -20.82
N ARG A 36 16.71 14.24 -21.24
CA ARG A 36 16.92 12.79 -21.37
C ARG A 36 16.99 12.12 -19.99
N GLY A 37 17.75 12.70 -19.06
CA GLY A 37 17.80 12.23 -17.67
C GLY A 37 16.41 12.22 -17.02
N LYS A 38 15.63 13.29 -17.22
CA LYS A 38 14.24 13.37 -16.76
C LYS A 38 13.31 12.33 -17.40
N LYS A 39 13.46 12.05 -18.69
CA LYS A 39 12.68 10.99 -19.37
C LYS A 39 13.04 9.59 -18.87
N LEU A 40 14.31 9.35 -18.57
CA LEU A 40 14.75 8.07 -17.99
C LEU A 40 14.22 7.89 -16.56
N LEU A 41 14.16 8.94 -15.75
CA LEU A 41 13.45 8.89 -14.46
C LEU A 41 11.99 8.48 -14.61
N ALA A 42 11.33 8.81 -15.73
CA ALA A 42 9.96 8.38 -15.99
C ALA A 42 9.83 6.91 -16.44
N HIS A 43 10.91 6.29 -16.95
CA HIS A 43 10.89 4.93 -17.53
C HIS A 43 11.77 3.91 -16.77
N SER A 44 12.50 4.33 -15.74
CA SER A 44 13.50 3.50 -15.05
C SER A 44 12.97 2.85 -13.77
N ASP A 45 13.61 1.73 -13.40
CA ASP A 45 13.42 0.99 -12.14
C ASP A 45 13.66 1.84 -10.88
N ILE A 46 14.13 3.09 -11.00
CA ILE A 46 14.26 4.01 -9.86
C ILE A 46 12.90 4.26 -9.20
N ASN A 47 11.83 4.40 -9.98
CA ASN A 47 10.49 4.52 -9.39
C ASN A 47 10.07 3.22 -8.69
N LYS A 48 10.46 2.05 -9.20
CA LYS A 48 10.21 0.76 -8.51
C LYS A 48 11.00 0.67 -7.21
N TYR A 49 12.24 1.16 -7.21
CA TYR A 49 13.09 1.25 -6.02
C TYR A 49 12.47 2.19 -4.97
N ILE A 50 12.12 3.41 -5.35
CA ILE A 50 11.45 4.38 -4.46
C ILE A 50 10.11 3.81 -3.95
N ARG A 51 9.32 3.16 -4.82
CA ARG A 51 8.08 2.48 -4.40
C ARG A 51 8.35 1.32 -3.44
N SER A 52 9.43 0.58 -3.64
CA SER A 52 9.79 -0.52 -2.73
C SER A 52 10.14 -0.03 -1.32
N ASP A 53 10.62 1.20 -1.20
CA ASP A 53 10.87 1.85 0.09
C ASP A 53 9.57 2.31 0.78
N LEU A 54 8.52 2.66 0.02
CA LEU A 54 7.21 3.04 0.60
C LEU A 54 6.56 1.89 1.37
N ILE A 55 6.70 0.67 0.86
CA ILE A 55 6.15 -0.54 1.48
C ILE A 55 7.25 -1.60 1.59
N PRO A 56 8.08 -1.60 2.63
CA PRO A 56 9.04 -2.68 2.84
C PRO A 56 8.27 -4.00 3.00
N ARG A 57 8.46 -4.97 2.09
CA ARG A 57 7.65 -6.21 2.05
C ARG A 57 7.52 -6.93 3.41
N LYS A 58 8.56 -6.85 4.25
CA LYS A 58 8.61 -7.48 5.57
C LYS A 58 7.75 -6.79 6.64
N SER A 59 7.26 -5.58 6.40
CA SER A 59 6.41 -4.83 7.35
C SER A 59 4.94 -5.28 7.33
N LEU A 60 4.53 -6.00 6.27
CA LEU A 60 3.17 -6.48 6.05
C LEU A 60 2.98 -7.91 6.56
N ASP A 61 1.73 -8.26 6.86
CA ASP A 61 1.29 -9.65 7.00
C ASP A 61 1.76 -10.47 5.77
N PRO A 62 2.33 -11.68 5.94
CA PRO A 62 2.91 -12.44 4.84
C PRO A 62 1.94 -12.75 3.69
N VAL A 63 0.68 -13.04 4.02
CA VAL A 63 -0.35 -13.35 3.01
C VAL A 63 -0.72 -12.08 2.26
N LEU A 64 -0.91 -10.97 2.98
CA LEU A 64 -1.15 -9.66 2.39
C LEU A 64 0.01 -9.26 1.46
N ALA A 65 1.25 -9.35 1.95
CA ALA A 65 2.45 -8.98 1.22
C ALA A 65 2.57 -9.71 -0.12
N ASN A 66 2.28 -11.02 -0.14
CA ASN A 66 2.34 -11.82 -1.36
C ASN A 66 1.31 -11.38 -2.41
N LYS A 67 0.14 -10.91 -1.98
CA LYS A 67 -0.93 -10.46 -2.87
C LYS A 67 -0.69 -9.05 -3.40
N VAL A 68 -0.30 -8.11 -2.53
CA VAL A 68 -0.31 -6.66 -2.87
C VAL A 68 1.03 -6.14 -3.35
N TYR A 69 2.15 -6.70 -2.89
CA TYR A 69 3.47 -6.14 -3.16
C TYR A 69 3.83 -6.14 -4.66
N PRO A 70 3.62 -7.23 -5.43
CA PRO A 70 3.91 -7.22 -6.87
C PRO A 70 3.06 -6.21 -7.64
N LEU A 71 1.78 -6.05 -7.25
CA LEU A 71 0.85 -5.09 -7.86
C LEU A 71 1.32 -3.65 -7.61
N PHE A 72 1.65 -3.34 -6.36
CA PHE A 72 2.09 -2.01 -5.95
C PHE A 72 3.36 -1.55 -6.67
N ILE A 73 4.37 -2.43 -6.78
CA ILE A 73 5.64 -2.10 -7.45
C ILE A 73 5.42 -1.83 -8.95
N ARG A 74 4.52 -2.56 -9.59
CA ARG A 74 4.16 -2.34 -11.00
C ARG A 74 3.33 -1.07 -11.23
N GLY A 75 2.71 -0.53 -10.18
CA GLY A 75 1.81 0.62 -10.27
C GLY A 75 0.35 0.23 -10.48
N ASP A 76 0.00 -1.04 -10.28
CA ASP A 76 -1.38 -1.55 -10.35
C ASP A 76 -2.13 -1.20 -9.04
N TYR A 77 -2.20 0.10 -8.71
CA TYR A 77 -2.61 0.58 -7.37
C TYR A 77 -4.04 0.22 -7.00
N ASP A 78 -5.00 0.39 -7.92
CA ASP A 78 -6.40 0.02 -7.67
C ASP A 78 -6.55 -1.45 -7.33
N THR A 79 -5.89 -2.31 -8.10
CA THR A 79 -5.89 -3.74 -7.80
C THR A 79 -5.18 -4.04 -6.48
N ALA A 80 -4.08 -3.35 -6.16
CA ALA A 80 -3.37 -3.54 -4.91
C ALA A 80 -4.23 -3.18 -3.68
N VAL A 81 -4.89 -2.02 -3.70
CA VAL A 81 -5.81 -1.57 -2.63
C VAL A 81 -6.99 -2.52 -2.52
N PHE A 82 -7.63 -2.87 -3.64
CA PHE A 82 -8.74 -3.81 -3.65
C PHE A 82 -8.36 -5.17 -3.04
N GLN A 83 -7.21 -5.74 -3.43
CA GLN A 83 -6.73 -7.01 -2.88
C GLN A 83 -6.40 -6.90 -1.39
N ALA A 84 -5.91 -5.74 -0.93
CA ALA A 84 -5.62 -5.51 0.48
C ALA A 84 -6.89 -5.59 1.34
N PHE A 85 -7.95 -4.88 0.97
CA PHE A 85 -9.20 -4.91 1.73
C PHE A 85 -10.01 -6.19 1.49
N LYS A 86 -9.87 -6.83 0.33
CA LYS A 86 -10.41 -8.19 0.11
C LYS A 86 -9.80 -9.19 1.10
N GLU A 87 -8.49 -9.11 1.37
CA GLU A 87 -7.85 -9.96 2.37
C GLU A 87 -8.40 -9.72 3.77
N VAL A 88 -8.66 -8.46 4.15
CA VAL A 88 -9.32 -8.12 5.43
C VAL A 88 -10.67 -8.82 5.53
N GLU A 89 -11.50 -8.73 4.50
CA GLU A 89 -12.81 -9.38 4.51
C GLU A 89 -12.73 -10.90 4.61
N ILE A 90 -11.78 -11.53 3.89
CA ILE A 90 -11.55 -12.97 3.98
C ILE A 90 -11.19 -13.36 5.41
N ARG A 91 -10.25 -12.66 6.04
CA ARG A 91 -9.79 -12.98 7.39
C ARG A 91 -10.89 -12.77 8.44
N VAL A 92 -11.68 -11.70 8.31
CA VAL A 92 -12.84 -11.46 9.19
C VAL A 92 -13.86 -12.60 9.04
N ARG A 93 -14.13 -13.06 7.81
CA ARG A 93 -15.05 -14.18 7.56
C ARG A 93 -14.59 -15.45 8.25
N GLU A 94 -13.32 -15.79 8.06
CA GLU A 94 -12.70 -17.02 8.58
C GLU A 94 -12.72 -17.01 10.11
N ALA A 95 -12.24 -15.93 10.73
CA ALA A 95 -12.20 -15.79 12.18
C ALA A 95 -13.60 -15.79 12.81
N ALA A 96 -14.61 -15.20 12.15
CA ALA A 96 -15.99 -15.25 12.61
C ALA A 96 -16.72 -16.55 12.20
N SER A 97 -16.12 -17.42 11.38
CA SER A 97 -16.78 -18.59 10.78
C SER A 97 -18.16 -18.26 10.21
N LEU A 98 -18.24 -17.20 9.40
CA LEU A 98 -19.46 -16.73 8.76
C LEU A 98 -19.65 -17.35 7.36
N PRO A 99 -20.90 -17.50 6.89
CA PRO A 99 -21.18 -18.06 5.57
C PRO A 99 -20.75 -17.15 4.42
N GLN A 100 -20.63 -17.73 3.22
CA GLN A 100 -20.12 -17.07 2.01
C GLN A 100 -21.10 -16.07 1.38
N ASP A 101 -22.39 -16.18 1.71
CA ASP A 101 -23.44 -15.26 1.26
C ASP A 101 -23.35 -13.89 1.93
N LEU A 102 -22.63 -13.77 3.06
CA LEU A 102 -22.26 -12.49 3.65
C LEU A 102 -20.97 -11.94 3.03
N PHE A 103 -21.03 -10.68 2.60
CA PHE A 103 -19.90 -9.96 2.01
C PHE A 103 -19.89 -8.48 2.40
N GLY A 104 -18.73 -7.85 2.24
CA GLY A 104 -18.54 -6.42 2.47
C GLY A 104 -18.98 -5.96 3.86
N VAL A 105 -19.79 -4.90 3.89
CA VAL A 105 -20.24 -4.24 5.13
C VAL A 105 -21.10 -5.17 5.98
N ASP A 106 -21.98 -5.96 5.37
CA ASP A 106 -22.91 -6.83 6.11
C ASP A 106 -22.17 -7.95 6.83
N LEU A 107 -21.14 -8.52 6.20
CA LEU A 107 -20.26 -9.49 6.84
C LEU A 107 -19.58 -8.92 8.08
N VAL A 108 -19.01 -7.73 7.96
CA VAL A 108 -18.30 -7.09 9.07
C VAL A 108 -19.26 -6.75 10.22
N ARG A 109 -20.43 -6.21 9.90
CA ARG A 109 -21.45 -5.86 10.91
C ARG A 109 -21.95 -7.09 11.67
N ASN A 110 -22.04 -8.24 11.01
CA ASN A 110 -22.34 -9.50 11.68
C ASN A 110 -21.17 -10.00 12.54
N ALA A 111 -19.94 -9.97 12.01
CA ALA A 111 -18.75 -10.43 12.72
C ALA A 111 -18.47 -9.63 14.01
N PHE A 112 -18.65 -8.31 13.95
CA PHE A 112 -18.43 -7.36 15.05
C PHE A 112 -19.75 -6.78 15.59
N ASN A 113 -20.83 -7.56 15.61
CA ASN A 113 -22.07 -7.11 16.22
C ASN A 113 -21.83 -6.79 17.73
N PRO A 114 -22.25 -5.61 18.25
CA PRO A 114 -21.96 -5.20 19.63
C PRO A 114 -22.54 -6.11 20.71
N GLU A 115 -23.62 -6.83 20.39
CA GLU A 115 -24.37 -7.67 21.32
C GLU A 115 -23.96 -9.14 21.23
N ASN A 116 -23.66 -9.65 20.02
CA ASN A 116 -23.43 -11.08 19.80
C ASN A 116 -22.36 -11.43 18.72
N GLY A 117 -21.58 -10.45 18.27
CA GLY A 117 -20.56 -10.67 17.25
C GLY A 117 -19.43 -11.56 17.76
N LYS A 118 -19.03 -12.56 16.96
CA LYS A 118 -17.98 -13.52 17.34
C LYS A 118 -16.59 -12.86 17.49
N LEU A 119 -16.35 -11.75 16.79
CA LEU A 119 -15.08 -11.00 16.89
C LEU A 119 -15.19 -9.77 17.80
N THR A 120 -16.33 -9.62 18.48
CA THR A 120 -16.56 -8.52 19.41
C THR A 120 -15.93 -8.85 20.76
N ASP A 121 -15.11 -7.94 21.26
CA ASP A 121 -14.64 -8.01 22.64
C ASP A 121 -15.78 -7.63 23.59
N MET A 122 -16.37 -8.66 24.22
CA MET A 122 -17.49 -8.49 25.15
C MET A 122 -17.06 -7.91 26.50
N THR A 123 -15.77 -7.70 26.73
CA THR A 123 -15.26 -7.04 27.95
C THR A 123 -15.19 -5.52 27.80
N SER A 124 -15.07 -5.00 26.57
CA SER A 124 -15.07 -3.56 26.27
C SER A 124 -16.44 -2.92 26.50
N ILE A 125 -16.49 -1.60 26.65
CA ILE A 125 -17.77 -0.87 26.71
C ILE A 125 -18.47 -0.89 25.36
N LYS A 126 -19.81 -0.79 25.35
CA LYS A 126 -20.61 -0.87 24.12
C LYS A 126 -20.16 0.10 23.01
N ALA A 127 -19.81 1.33 23.38
CA ALA A 127 -19.35 2.35 22.43
C ALA A 127 -18.06 1.92 21.69
N GLU A 128 -17.14 1.22 22.36
CA GLU A 128 -15.90 0.73 21.74
C GLU A 128 -16.17 -0.44 20.78
N ARG A 129 -17.11 -1.32 21.15
CA ARG A 129 -17.57 -2.42 20.27
C ARG A 129 -18.17 -1.88 18.97
N GLU A 130 -19.04 -0.89 19.09
CA GLU A 130 -19.64 -0.18 17.96
C GLU A 130 -18.57 0.51 17.11
N ALA A 131 -17.63 1.22 17.75
CA ALA A 131 -16.53 1.89 17.05
C ALA A 131 -15.67 0.91 16.23
N LYS A 132 -15.35 -0.26 16.78
CA LYS A 132 -14.59 -1.30 16.06
C LYS A 132 -15.37 -1.80 14.83
N SER A 133 -16.66 -2.06 14.99
CA SER A 133 -17.54 -2.43 13.87
C SER A 133 -17.59 -1.35 12.79
N HIS A 134 -17.75 -0.08 13.19
CA HIS A 134 -17.76 1.07 12.29
C HIS A 134 -16.43 1.25 11.54
N LEU A 135 -15.29 1.06 12.19
CA LEU A 135 -13.97 1.16 11.57
C LEU A 135 -13.82 0.16 10.42
N PHE A 136 -14.10 -1.12 10.66
CA PHE A 136 -13.98 -2.15 9.63
C PHE A 136 -15.03 -1.96 8.52
N ALA A 137 -16.27 -1.63 8.89
CA ALA A 137 -17.35 -1.44 7.93
C ALA A 137 -17.08 -0.24 7.01
N GLY A 138 -16.63 0.88 7.60
CA GLY A 138 -16.23 2.07 6.86
C GLY A 138 -15.05 1.80 5.93
N ALA A 139 -14.02 1.08 6.40
CA ALA A 139 -12.86 0.74 5.59
C ALA A 139 -13.23 -0.11 4.35
N LEU A 140 -13.99 -1.21 4.53
CA LEU A 140 -14.44 -2.01 3.39
C LEU A 140 -15.41 -1.23 2.48
N GLY A 141 -16.32 -0.47 3.09
CA GLY A 141 -17.31 0.33 2.37
C GLY A 141 -16.69 1.42 1.48
N LEU A 142 -15.60 2.04 1.94
CA LEU A 142 -14.93 3.11 1.19
C LEU A 142 -13.88 2.59 0.20
N PHE A 143 -13.10 1.58 0.56
CA PHE A 143 -11.89 1.24 -0.21
C PHE A 143 -11.98 -0.06 -0.98
N LYS A 144 -12.96 -0.94 -0.70
CA LYS A 144 -13.19 -2.17 -1.46
C LYS A 144 -14.42 -2.07 -2.37
N ASN A 145 -15.55 -1.62 -1.80
CA ASN A 145 -16.82 -1.66 -2.50
C ASN A 145 -16.83 -0.82 -3.79
N PRO A 146 -16.30 0.41 -3.83
CA PRO A 146 -16.27 1.18 -5.07
C PRO A 146 -15.48 0.47 -6.19
N SER A 147 -14.27 -0.03 -5.91
CA SER A 147 -13.46 -0.80 -6.86
C SER A 147 -14.11 -2.12 -7.30
N SER A 148 -15.19 -2.57 -6.63
CA SER A 148 -15.98 -3.75 -7.04
C SER A 148 -17.06 -3.42 -8.07
N HIS A 149 -17.44 -2.14 -8.21
CA HIS A 149 -18.56 -1.69 -9.03
C HIS A 149 -18.17 -0.68 -10.11
N ARG A 150 -17.00 -0.04 -9.97
CA ARG A 150 -16.45 0.95 -10.90
C ARG A 150 -14.93 0.98 -10.79
N ASP A 151 -14.26 1.44 -11.83
CA ASP A 151 -12.82 1.68 -11.79
C ASP A 151 -12.51 2.86 -10.84
N VAL A 152 -11.57 2.65 -9.91
CA VAL A 152 -11.11 3.71 -8.99
C VAL A 152 -9.67 4.05 -9.35
N ASN A 153 -9.44 5.28 -9.79
CA ASN A 153 -8.12 5.66 -10.28
C ASN A 153 -7.24 6.17 -9.13
N TRP A 154 -6.57 5.25 -8.43
CA TRP A 154 -5.51 5.60 -7.49
C TRP A 154 -4.22 5.92 -8.27
N GLN A 155 -3.79 7.18 -8.24
CA GLN A 155 -2.60 7.63 -8.96
C GLN A 155 -1.41 7.90 -8.04
N ASP A 156 -1.66 8.23 -6.78
CA ASP A 156 -0.61 8.50 -5.81
C ASP A 156 -0.12 7.20 -5.13
N PRO A 157 1.15 6.80 -5.31
CA PRO A 157 1.72 5.66 -4.63
C PRO A 157 1.74 5.82 -3.10
N GLY A 158 1.85 7.06 -2.60
CA GLY A 158 1.86 7.37 -1.17
C GLY A 158 0.53 7.01 -0.52
N GLU A 159 -0.57 7.58 -1.04
CA GLU A 159 -1.93 7.25 -0.63
C GLU A 159 -2.22 5.74 -0.72
N CYS A 160 -1.84 5.09 -1.83
CA CYS A 160 -2.02 3.64 -1.97
C CYS A 160 -1.26 2.85 -0.88
N ALA A 161 -0.06 3.29 -0.50
CA ALA A 161 0.70 2.67 0.58
C ALA A 161 0.02 2.83 1.94
N GLU A 162 -0.51 4.02 2.24
CA GLU A 162 -1.27 4.29 3.46
C GLU A 162 -2.48 3.37 3.60
N LEU A 163 -3.24 3.19 2.51
CA LEU A 163 -4.39 2.30 2.47
C LEU A 163 -4.01 0.82 2.67
N ILE A 164 -2.89 0.38 2.09
CA ILE A 164 -2.36 -0.96 2.32
C ILE A 164 -1.93 -1.14 3.79
N TYR A 165 -1.30 -0.12 4.40
CA TYR A 165 -0.96 -0.15 5.82
C TYR A 165 -2.19 -0.15 6.72
N LEU A 166 -3.25 0.57 6.36
CA LEU A 166 -4.53 0.51 7.06
C LEU A 166 -5.09 -0.92 7.02
N ALA A 167 -5.16 -1.54 5.85
CA ALA A 167 -5.60 -2.93 5.72
C ALA A 167 -4.73 -3.91 6.54
N ASN A 168 -3.41 -3.73 6.51
CA ASN A 168 -2.47 -4.49 7.33
C ASN A 168 -2.72 -4.33 8.83
N HIS A 169 -3.02 -3.11 9.29
CA HIS A 169 -3.36 -2.85 10.68
C HIS A 169 -4.67 -3.54 11.07
N LEU A 170 -5.70 -3.48 10.22
CA LEU A 170 -6.96 -4.20 10.43
C LEU A 170 -6.74 -5.71 10.54
N LEU A 171 -5.89 -6.32 9.71
CA LEU A 171 -5.54 -7.74 9.83
C LEU A 171 -4.92 -8.09 11.19
N ARG A 172 -4.05 -7.23 11.73
CA ARG A 172 -3.47 -7.41 13.08
C ARG A 172 -4.55 -7.35 14.16
N LEU A 173 -5.52 -6.45 14.02
CA LEU A 173 -6.66 -6.34 14.95
C LEU A 173 -7.58 -7.56 14.91
N VAL A 174 -7.68 -8.27 13.78
CA VAL A 174 -8.41 -9.54 13.69
C VAL A 174 -7.63 -10.66 14.39
N LYS A 175 -6.31 -10.74 14.14
CA LYS A 175 -5.47 -11.77 14.76
C LYS A 175 -5.44 -11.71 16.29
N ASN A 176 -5.49 -10.51 16.87
CA ASN A 176 -5.50 -10.35 18.33
C ASN A 176 -6.82 -10.76 19.00
N VAL A 177 -7.83 -11.17 18.23
CA VAL A 177 -9.14 -11.63 18.72
C VAL A 177 -9.24 -13.16 18.70
N GLU A 178 -8.34 -13.85 17.99
CA GLU A 178 -8.13 -15.31 18.09
C GLU A 178 -7.41 -15.68 19.40
#